data_AF-A0A3D3JWF9-F1
#
_entry.id   AF-A0A3D3JWF9-F1
#
_cell.length_a   1.000
_cell.length_b   1.000
_cell.length_c   1.000
_cell.angle_alpha   90.00
_cell.angle_beta   90.00
_cell.angle_gamma   90.00
#
_symmetry.space_group_name_H-M   'P 1'
#
loop_
_entity.id
_entity.type
_entity.pdbx_description
1 polymer ?
#
loop_
_entity_poly.entity_id
_entity_poly.type
_entity_poly.pdbx_seq_one_letter_code
_entity_poly.pdbx_strand_id
1 'polypeptide(L)'
;MAEPVIHRILVIDEDADLRIFYAHVLTTQGHEVVTAANTTEADDILDSESEPFNLVIIDIPTIDHDCDYISELRQKHGQAALLGIADSGIDRKTLKDLRRYCHDMVIRTQFEIAAFTEKANFLLAPNSHLRPPNISPDTQTKVME
;
A
#
# COMPACT_ATOMS: atom_id res chain seq x y z
N MET A 1 25.43 -15.55 10.13
CA MET A 1 23.99 -15.58 9.81
C MET A 1 23.54 -14.13 9.85
N ALA A 2 22.92 -13.61 8.80
CA ALA A 2 22.38 -12.24 8.85
C ALA A 2 21.22 -12.23 9.85
N GLU A 3 21.15 -11.21 10.69
CA GLU A 3 19.98 -10.99 11.54
C GLU A 3 18.76 -10.69 10.65
N PRO A 4 17.57 -11.22 10.98
CA PRO A 4 16.37 -10.91 10.23
C PRO A 4 16.07 -9.42 10.34
N VAL A 5 15.84 -8.77 9.20
CA VAL A 5 15.46 -7.34 9.16
C VAL A 5 13.98 -7.25 9.52
N ILE A 6 13.68 -6.53 10.60
CA ILE A 6 12.31 -6.21 11.02
C ILE A 6 11.86 -4.98 10.24
N HIS A 7 10.68 -5.06 9.63
CA HIS A 7 10.07 -3.96 8.89
C HIS A 7 8.79 -3.51 9.59
N ARG A 8 8.53 -2.20 9.53
CA ARG A 8 7.28 -1.60 10.01
C ARG A 8 6.29 -1.49 8.86
N ILE A 9 5.12 -2.10 9.01
CA ILE A 9 4.12 -2.22 7.95
C ILE A 9 2.78 -1.66 8.45
N LEU A 10 2.15 -0.80 7.66
CA LEU A 10 0.78 -0.34 7.89
C LEU A 10 -0.18 -1.10 6.98
N VAL A 11 -1.25 -1.66 7.54
CA VAL A 11 -2.34 -2.31 6.79
C VAL A 11 -3.62 -1.50 6.94
N ILE A 12 -4.19 -1.05 5.82
CA ILE A 12 -5.44 -0.28 5.76
C ILE A 12 -6.49 -1.16 5.08
N ASP A 13 -7.46 -1.66 5.83
CA ASP A 13 -8.56 -2.49 5.32
C ASP A 13 -9.78 -2.37 6.26
N GLU A 14 -10.96 -2.07 5.73
CA GLU A 14 -12.19 -1.96 6.51
C GLU A 14 -12.64 -3.32 7.10
N ASP A 15 -12.33 -4.42 6.41
CA ASP A 15 -12.70 -5.76 6.84
C ASP A 15 -11.80 -6.21 8.01
N ALA A 16 -12.42 -6.36 9.18
CA ALA A 16 -11.70 -6.74 10.40
C ALA A 16 -11.06 -8.13 10.31
N ASP A 17 -11.70 -9.10 9.66
CA ASP A 17 -11.18 -10.45 9.55
C ASP A 17 -9.96 -10.47 8.63
N LEU A 18 -10.00 -9.72 7.52
CA LEU A 18 -8.86 -9.58 6.61
C LEU A 18 -7.71 -8.81 7.23
N ARG A 19 -8.00 -7.72 7.93
CA ARG A 19 -7.00 -6.93 8.65
C ARG A 19 -6.27 -7.76 9.70
N ILE A 20 -7.00 -8.56 10.50
CA ILE A 20 -6.42 -9.51 11.46
C ILE A 20 -5.58 -10.56 10.74
N PHE A 21 -6.08 -11.10 9.63
CA PHE A 21 -5.36 -12.10 8.85
C PHE A 21 -4.02 -11.57 8.30
N TYR A 22 -4.01 -10.42 7.63
CA TYR A 22 -2.78 -9.83 7.10
C TYR A 22 -1.78 -9.53 8.20
N ALA A 23 -2.24 -8.95 9.31
CA ALA A 23 -1.39 -8.68 10.47
C ALA A 23 -0.78 -9.96 11.03
N HIS A 24 -1.58 -11.02 11.19
CA HIS A 24 -1.09 -12.30 11.66
C HIS A 24 -0.01 -12.87 10.74
N VAL A 25 -0.25 -12.92 9.43
CA VAL A 25 0.73 -13.45 8.45
C VAL A 25 2.05 -12.68 8.51
N LEU A 26 2.00 -11.34 8.48
CA LEU A 26 3.20 -10.50 8.45
C LEU A 26 3.96 -10.51 9.80
N THR A 27 3.25 -10.52 10.93
CA THR A 27 3.88 -10.65 12.24
C THR A 27 4.53 -12.02 12.44
N THR A 28 3.94 -13.11 11.91
CA THR A 28 4.59 -14.43 11.94
C THR A 28 5.89 -14.49 11.13
N GLN A 29 6.11 -13.54 10.22
CA GLN A 29 7.36 -13.36 9.48
C GLN A 29 8.38 -12.48 10.21
N GLY A 30 8.02 -11.94 11.38
CA GLY A 30 8.89 -11.13 12.23
C GLY A 30 8.78 -9.63 11.99
N HIS A 31 7.76 -9.16 11.27
CA HIS A 31 7.52 -7.73 11.03
C HIS A 31 6.64 -7.10 12.11
N GLU A 32 6.82 -5.79 12.31
CA GLU A 32 5.94 -4.97 13.12
C GLU A 32 4.78 -4.48 12.26
N VAL A 33 3.56 -4.80 12.67
CA VAL A 33 2.36 -4.44 11.91
C VAL A 33 1.48 -3.51 12.72
N VAL A 34 1.16 -2.37 12.12
CA VAL A 34 0.13 -1.44 12.58
C VAL A 34 -1.05 -1.54 11.62
N THR A 35 -2.26 -1.40 12.12
CA THR A 35 -3.48 -1.58 11.31
C THR A 35 -4.39 -0.37 11.45
N ALA A 36 -5.05 0.01 10.37
CA ALA A 36 -6.11 1.00 10.32
C ALA A 36 -7.35 0.42 9.63
N ALA A 37 -8.53 0.76 10.12
CA ALA A 37 -9.81 0.31 9.54
C ALA A 37 -10.35 1.25 8.46
N ASN A 38 -9.77 2.43 8.29
CA ASN A 38 -10.19 3.45 7.32
C ASN A 38 -9.08 4.48 7.10
N THR A 39 -9.30 5.39 6.16
CA THR A 39 -8.35 6.46 5.82
C THR A 39 -8.09 7.43 6.96
N THR A 40 -9.10 7.79 7.76
CA THR A 40 -8.92 8.71 8.90
C THR A 40 -7.98 8.13 9.95
N GLU A 41 -8.17 6.87 10.34
CA GLU A 41 -7.28 6.19 11.28
C GLU A 41 -5.87 6.02 10.69
N ALA A 42 -5.77 5.72 9.39
CA ALA A 42 -4.48 5.61 8.71
C ALA A 42 -3.72 6.93 8.74
N ASP A 43 -4.39 8.04 8.43
CA ASP A 43 -3.80 9.38 8.42
C ASP A 43 -3.35 9.78 9.83
N ASP A 44 -4.18 9.53 10.86
CA ASP A 44 -3.81 9.78 12.27
C ASP A 44 -2.54 9.00 12.68
N ILE A 45 -2.42 7.74 12.26
CA ILE A 45 -1.23 6.91 12.52
C ILE A 45 -0.02 7.46 11.77
N LEU A 46 -0.17 7.76 10.48
CA LEU A 46 0.91 8.24 9.62
C LEU A 46 1.46 9.60 10.06
N ASP A 47 0.60 10.48 10.59
CA ASP A 47 0.97 11.81 11.07
C ASP A 47 1.55 11.79 12.50
N SER A 48 1.16 10.81 13.33
CA SER A 48 1.60 10.74 14.73
C SER A 48 2.88 9.92 14.97
N GLU A 49 3.21 9.01 14.06
CA GLU A 49 4.36 8.12 14.17
C GLU A 49 5.68 8.82 13.79
N SER A 50 6.67 8.77 14.68
CA SER A 50 7.98 9.40 14.43
C SER A 50 8.88 8.58 13.50
N GLU A 51 8.64 7.27 13.40
CA GLU A 51 9.37 6.37 12.53
C GLU A 51 8.55 6.09 11.26
N PRO A 52 9.15 6.14 10.06
CA PRO A 52 8.43 5.87 8.82
C PRO A 52 8.11 4.38 8.69
N PHE A 53 7.01 4.09 7.99
CA PHE A 53 6.71 2.73 7.55
C PHE A 53 7.60 2.33 6.36
N ASN A 54 7.95 1.05 6.27
CA ASN A 54 8.64 0.49 5.11
C ASN A 54 7.65 0.10 4.01
N LEU A 55 6.42 -0.28 4.39
CA LEU A 55 5.38 -0.71 3.48
C LEU A 55 4.01 -0.25 4.01
N VAL A 56 3.17 0.29 3.13
CA VAL A 56 1.74 0.47 3.37
C VAL A 56 0.98 -0.44 2.41
N ILE A 57 0.08 -1.24 2.98
CA ILE A 57 -0.82 -2.14 2.27
C ILE A 57 -2.21 -1.52 2.35
N ILE A 58 -2.84 -1.29 1.20
CA ILE A 58 -4.10 -0.53 1.11
C ILE A 58 -5.13 -1.36 0.37
N ASP A 59 -6.21 -1.68 1.04
CA ASP A 59 -7.42 -2.16 0.41
C ASP A 59 -8.09 -1.04 -0.41
N ILE A 60 -8.27 -1.27 -1.71
CA ILE A 60 -8.77 -0.26 -2.65
C ILE A 60 -10.24 0.12 -2.37
N PRO A 61 -11.16 -0.81 -2.07
CA PRO A 61 -12.50 -0.48 -1.62
C PRO A 61 -12.54 0.40 -0.36
N THR A 62 -11.65 0.18 0.60
CA THR A 62 -11.57 0.98 1.85
C THR A 62 -11.33 2.47 1.59
N ILE A 63 -10.73 2.83 0.46
CA ILE A 63 -10.49 4.22 0.05
C ILE A 63 -11.47 4.69 -1.05
N ASP A 64 -12.54 3.94 -1.31
CA ASP A 64 -13.48 4.19 -2.40
C ASP A 64 -12.81 4.39 -3.78
N HIS A 65 -11.72 3.64 -4.03
CA HIS A 65 -10.94 3.72 -5.27
C HIS A 65 -10.31 5.11 -5.53
N ASP A 66 -10.18 5.93 -4.50
CA ASP A 66 -9.67 7.30 -4.60
C ASP A 66 -8.17 7.32 -4.97
N CYS A 67 -7.90 7.68 -6.23
CA CYS A 67 -6.54 7.83 -6.73
C CYS A 67 -5.82 9.05 -6.13
N ASP A 68 -6.57 10.09 -5.74
CA ASP A 68 -6.00 11.31 -5.16
C ASP A 68 -5.47 10.99 -3.76
N TYR A 69 -6.19 10.20 -2.96
CA TYR A 69 -5.70 9.70 -1.67
C TYR A 69 -4.35 8.95 -1.80
N ILE A 70 -4.22 8.01 -2.74
CA ILE A 70 -2.95 7.28 -2.94
C ILE A 70 -1.84 8.22 -3.42
N SER A 71 -2.18 9.17 -4.30
CA SER A 71 -1.23 10.18 -4.79
C SER A 71 -0.70 11.05 -3.64
N GLU A 72 -1.58 11.54 -2.76
CA GLU A 72 -1.22 12.33 -1.59
C GLU A 72 -0.40 11.52 -0.59
N LEU A 73 -0.81 10.29 -0.29
CA LEU A 73 -0.08 9.37 0.58
C LEU A 73 1.34 9.17 0.07
N ARG A 74 1.52 8.98 -1.23
CA ARG A 74 2.84 8.84 -1.85
C ARG A 74 3.67 10.12 -1.79
N GLN A 75 3.05 11.30 -1.89
CA GLN A 75 3.74 12.58 -1.78
C GLN A 75 4.22 12.84 -0.35
N LYS A 76 3.37 12.54 0.66
CA LYS A 76 3.68 12.76 2.07
C LYS A 76 4.61 11.68 2.66
N HIS A 77 4.41 10.42 2.29
CA HIS A 77 5.10 9.24 2.86
C HIS A 77 5.88 8.43 1.82
N GLY A 78 6.50 9.10 0.84
CA GLY A 78 7.16 8.46 -0.31
C GLY A 78 8.37 7.56 -0.01
N GLN A 79 8.75 7.39 1.26
CA GLN A 79 9.74 6.41 1.69
C GLN A 79 9.15 4.98 1.78
N ALA A 80 7.86 4.87 2.05
CA ALA A 80 7.18 3.59 2.15
C ALA A 80 6.87 3.04 0.75
N ALA A 81 7.10 1.73 0.57
CA ALA A 81 6.50 1.01 -0.55
C ALA A 81 4.97 1.01 -0.40
N LEU A 82 4.24 0.95 -1.52
CA LEU A 82 2.77 0.96 -1.54
C LEU A 82 2.28 -0.27 -2.29
N LEU A 83 1.54 -1.15 -1.59
CA LEU A 83 0.91 -2.34 -2.15
C LEU A 83 -0.61 -2.17 -2.13
N GLY A 84 -1.23 -2.05 -3.31
CA GLY A 84 -2.68 -2.00 -3.43
C GLY A 84 -3.31 -3.39 -3.44
N ILE A 85 -4.39 -3.59 -2.71
CA ILE A 85 -5.22 -4.80 -2.73
C ILE A 85 -6.56 -4.43 -3.36
N ALA A 86 -6.76 -4.81 -4.62
CA ALA A 86 -8.01 -4.56 -5.34
C ALA A 86 -8.91 -5.79 -5.30
N ASP A 87 -10.22 -5.60 -5.44
CA ASP A 87 -11.12 -6.70 -5.77
C ASP A 87 -10.98 -7.12 -7.25
N SER A 88 -11.60 -8.25 -7.62
CA SER A 88 -11.62 -8.73 -9.00
C SER A 88 -12.60 -7.99 -9.92
N GLY A 89 -13.49 -7.17 -9.35
CA GLY A 89 -14.54 -6.44 -10.06
C GLY A 89 -14.08 -5.06 -10.57
N ILE A 90 -12.92 -4.59 -10.11
CA ILE A 90 -12.36 -3.29 -10.47
C ILE A 90 -12.26 -3.11 -11.98
N ASP A 91 -12.73 -1.95 -12.47
CA ASP A 91 -12.68 -1.67 -13.89
C ASP A 91 -11.24 -1.39 -14.36
N ARG A 92 -11.00 -1.64 -15.65
CA ARG A 92 -9.66 -1.54 -16.24
C ARG A 92 -9.07 -0.13 -16.21
N LYS A 93 -9.89 0.91 -16.23
CA LYS A 93 -9.43 2.30 -16.22
C LYS A 93 -8.93 2.64 -14.81
N THR A 94 -9.77 2.40 -13.80
CA THR A 94 -9.41 2.62 -12.39
C THR A 94 -8.18 1.82 -11.98
N LEU A 95 -8.12 0.53 -12.37
CA LEU A 95 -6.93 -0.30 -12.13
C LEU A 95 -5.66 0.27 -12.79
N LYS A 96 -5.77 0.82 -14.01
CA LYS A 96 -4.63 1.41 -14.72
C LYS A 96 -4.16 2.70 -14.04
N ASP A 97 -5.08 3.49 -13.49
CA ASP A 97 -4.77 4.75 -12.84
C ASP A 97 -4.13 4.52 -11.46
N LEU A 98 -4.69 3.62 -10.64
CA LEU A 98 -4.11 3.21 -9.35
C LEU A 98 -2.70 2.62 -9.48
N ARG A 99 -2.44 1.82 -10.52
CA ARG A 99 -1.10 1.27 -10.83
C ARG A 99 -0.03 2.33 -11.09
N ARG A 100 -0.39 3.59 -11.32
CA ARG A 100 0.58 4.69 -11.46
C ARG A 100 1.11 5.18 -10.11
N TYR A 101 0.44 4.85 -9.02
CA TYR A 101 0.78 5.33 -7.68
C TYR A 101 1.26 4.19 -6.77
N CYS A 102 0.67 2.99 -6.90
CA CYS A 102 1.14 1.81 -6.19
C CYS A 102 2.44 1.25 -6.82
N HIS A 103 3.32 0.69 -5.98
CA HIS A 103 4.52 -0.02 -6.43
C HIS A 103 4.16 -1.38 -7.01
N ASP A 104 3.16 -2.05 -6.43
CA ASP A 104 2.56 -3.26 -6.97
C ASP A 104 1.09 -3.35 -6.52
N MET A 105 0.33 -4.26 -7.12
CA MET A 105 -1.03 -4.56 -6.74
C MET A 105 -1.31 -6.07 -6.72
N VAL A 106 -2.12 -6.49 -5.76
CA VAL A 106 -2.77 -7.80 -5.68
C VAL A 106 -4.23 -7.63 -6.11
N ILE A 107 -4.73 -8.52 -6.97
CA ILE A 107 -6.16 -8.60 -7.27
C ILE A 107 -6.70 -9.79 -6.48
N ARG A 108 -7.68 -9.54 -5.61
CA ARG A 108 -8.36 -10.56 -4.81
C ARG A 108 -9.30 -11.37 -5.70
N THR A 109 -8.76 -12.37 -6.38
CA THR A 109 -9.53 -13.47 -7.01
C THR A 109 -9.22 -14.75 -6.24
N GLN A 110 -10.16 -15.26 -5.43
CA GLN A 110 -10.00 -16.46 -4.59
C GLN A 110 -8.70 -16.49 -3.76
N PHE A 111 -8.73 -15.88 -2.57
CA PHE A 111 -7.70 -15.86 -1.50
C PHE A 111 -6.42 -16.72 -1.72
N GLU A 112 -5.39 -16.14 -2.35
CA GLU A 112 -4.05 -16.72 -2.41
C GLU A 112 -3.08 -15.98 -1.48
N ILE A 113 -2.97 -16.47 -0.25
CA ILE A 113 -2.01 -16.00 0.78
C ILE A 113 -0.58 -15.93 0.22
N ALA A 114 -0.24 -16.90 -0.65
CA ALA A 114 1.06 -16.99 -1.29
C ALA A 114 1.36 -15.76 -2.15
N ALA A 115 0.42 -15.32 -2.99
CA ALA A 115 0.61 -14.16 -3.87
C ALA A 115 0.76 -12.86 -3.07
N PHE A 116 -0.04 -12.70 -2.01
CA PHE A 116 0.09 -11.59 -1.07
C PHE A 116 1.49 -11.55 -0.43
N THR A 117 1.89 -12.68 0.15
CA THR A 117 3.15 -12.82 0.89
C THR A 117 4.36 -12.61 -0.03
N GLU A 118 4.34 -13.18 -1.23
CA GLU A 118 5.40 -13.05 -2.23
C GLU A 118 5.61 -11.57 -2.59
N LYS A 119 4.53 -10.83 -2.87
CA LYS A 119 4.60 -9.41 -3.23
C LYS A 119 5.06 -8.53 -2.06
N ALA A 120 4.54 -8.77 -0.86
CA ALA A 120 4.98 -8.04 0.33
C ALA A 120 6.48 -8.23 0.57
N ASN A 121 6.97 -9.48 0.56
CA ASN A 121 8.38 -9.79 0.75
C ASN A 121 9.27 -9.22 -0.36
N PHE A 122 8.80 -9.22 -1.60
CA PHE A 122 9.52 -8.60 -2.71
C PHE A 122 9.71 -7.10 -2.52
N LEU A 123 8.69 -6.39 -2.04
CA LEU A 123 8.75 -4.94 -1.79
C LEU A 123 9.60 -4.57 -0.57
N LEU A 124 9.79 -5.50 0.37
CA LEU A 124 10.63 -5.31 1.56
C LEU A 124 12.11 -5.68 1.34
N ALA A 125 12.43 -6.37 0.23
CA ALA A 125 13.78 -6.87 -0.01
C ALA A 125 14.79 -5.71 -0.20
N PRO A 126 16.02 -5.77 0.37
CA PRO A 126 17.00 -4.68 0.31
C PRO A 126 17.41 -4.23 -1.11
N ASN A 127 17.26 -5.12 -2.10
CA ASN A 127 17.61 -4.89 -3.50
C ASN A 127 16.39 -4.67 -4.40
N SER A 128 15.18 -4.50 -3.82
CA SER A 128 14.04 -4.06 -4.61
C SER A 128 14.35 -2.64 -5.09
N HIS A 129 14.84 -2.51 -6.32
CA HIS A 129 14.87 -1.22 -7.00
C HIS A 129 13.42 -0.81 -7.21
N LEU A 130 12.83 -0.19 -6.19
CA LEU A 130 11.56 0.50 -6.28
C LEU A 130 11.78 1.58 -7.33
N ARG A 131 11.40 1.30 -8.58
CA ARG A 131 11.29 2.35 -9.56
C ARG A 131 10.19 3.25 -9.00
N PRO A 132 10.44 4.55 -8.73
CA PRO A 132 9.31 5.43 -8.57
C PRO A 132 8.46 5.25 -9.84
N PRO A 133 7.16 4.92 -9.72
CA PRO A 133 6.29 4.97 -10.88
C PRO A 133 6.54 6.28 -11.62
N ASN A 134 6.62 6.20 -12.95
CA ASN A 134 6.91 7.32 -13.83
C ASN A 134 5.77 8.36 -13.71
N ILE A 135 5.83 9.19 -12.67
CA ILE A 135 5.03 10.41 -12.57
C ILE A 135 5.78 11.42 -13.43
N SER A 136 5.48 11.41 -14.73
CA SER A 136 5.68 12.63 -15.51
C SER A 136 4.82 13.70 -14.84
N PRO A 137 5.39 14.87 -14.48
CA PRO A 137 4.59 16.03 -14.12
C PRO A 137 3.94 16.57 -15.40
N ASP A 138 2.95 15.86 -15.95
CA ASP A 138 2.16 16.36 -17.05
C ASP A 138 1.09 17.30 -16.50
N THR A 139 1.52 18.54 -16.31
CA THR A 139 0.88 19.75 -16.84
C THR A 139 -0.64 19.81 -16.76
N GLN A 140 -1.14 20.57 -15.78
CA GLN A 140 -2.28 21.46 -16.02
C GLN A 140 -1.88 22.92 -15.74
N THR A 141 -1.12 23.48 -16.68
CA THR A 141 -1.21 24.89 -17.04
C THR A 141 -2.30 25.04 -18.10
N LYS A 142 -3.51 25.43 -17.69
CA LYS A 142 -4.60 26.11 -18.43
C LYS A 142 -5.89 25.81 -17.66
N VAL A 143 -6.62 26.77 -17.12
CA VAL A 143 -7.22 27.89 -17.86
C VAL A 143 -7.33 29.14 -16.99
N MET A 144 -6.84 30.23 -17.55
CA MET A 144 -7.26 31.58 -17.24
C MET A 144 -8.15 31.99 -18.42
N GLU A 145 -9.45 32.11 -18.19
CA GLU A 145 -10.38 33.05 -18.86
C GLU A 145 -11.51 33.35 -17.88
#